data_AF-A0A951D3M5-F1
#
_entry.id   AF-A0A951D3M5-F1
#
_cell.length_a   1.000
_cell.length_b   1.000
_cell.length_c   1.000
_cell.angle_alpha   90.00
_cell.angle_beta   90.00
_cell.angle_gamma   90.00
#
_symmetry.space_group_name_H-M   'P 1'
#
loop_
_entity.id
_entity.type
_entity.pdbx_description
1 polymer ?
#
loop_
_entity_poly.entity_id
_entity_poly.type
_entity_poly.pdbx_seq_one_letter_code
_entity_poly.pdbx_strand_id
1 'polypeptide(L)' 'MASDDEAVRYRHAALMVLDQLDWCVEYLRSIRKHQIADRIAQNRSAIMRRLETNGNREFGEAER' A
#
# COMPACT_ATOMS: atom_id res chain seq x y z
N MET A 1 13.35 -1.93 20.93
CA MET A 1 13.96 -1.04 19.92
C MET A 1 14.13 -1.69 18.54
N ALA A 2 14.16 -3.02 18.37
CA ALA A 2 14.30 -3.65 17.03
C ALA A 2 13.00 -3.76 16.21
N SER A 3 11.83 -3.84 16.88
CA SER A 3 10.52 -4.05 16.24
C SER A 3 10.02 -2.81 15.50
N ASP A 4 10.22 -1.62 16.07
CA ASP A 4 9.72 -0.37 15.49
C ASP A 4 10.44 -0.03 14.18
N ASP A 5 11.77 -0.24 14.14
CA ASP A 5 12.55 -0.06 12.91
C ASP A 5 12.14 -1.03 11.81
N GLU A 6 11.76 -2.27 12.17
CA GLU A 6 11.30 -3.26 11.23
C GLU A 6 9.92 -2.91 10.64
N ALA A 7 8.98 -2.47 11.49
CA ALA A 7 7.68 -1.98 11.07
C ALA A 7 7.79 -0.77 10.12
N VAL A 8 8.68 0.19 10.43
CA VAL A 8 8.95 1.35 9.57
C VAL A 8 9.52 0.93 8.21
N ARG A 9 10.49 0.01 8.19
CA ARG A 9 11.05 -0.54 6.93
C ARG A 9 9.98 -1.23 6.09
N TYR A 10 9.13 -2.05 6.71
CA TYR A 10 8.04 -2.72 5.99
C TYR A 10 7.00 -1.76 5.47
N ARG A 11 6.65 -0.72 6.23
CA ARG A 11 5.76 0.34 5.76
C ARG A 11 6.35 1.05 4.54
N HIS A 12 7.63 1.41 4.59
CA HIS A 12 8.30 2.06 3.47
C HIS A 12 8.32 1.16 2.22
N ALA A 13 8.68 -0.12 2.36
CA ALA A 13 8.65 -1.07 1.25
C ALA A 13 7.24 -1.23 0.66
N ALA A 14 6.21 -1.29 1.50
CA ALA A 14 4.82 -1.40 1.05
C ALA A 14 4.38 -0.16 0.25
N LEU A 15 4.77 1.05 0.69
CA LEU A 15 4.49 2.30 -0.04
C LEU A 15 5.17 2.32 -1.41
N MET A 16 6.45 1.91 -1.50
CA MET A 16 7.15 1.82 -2.78
C MET A 16 6.46 0.86 -3.75
N VAL A 17 5.98 -0.30 -3.26
CA VAL A 17 5.23 -1.25 -4.09
C VAL A 17 3.90 -0.65 -4.55
N LEU A 18 3.21 0.12 -3.70
CA LEU A 18 1.97 0.80 -4.10
C LEU A 18 2.20 1.80 -5.24
N ASP A 19 3.31 2.51 -5.26
CA ASP A 19 3.67 3.43 -6.36
C ASP A 19 3.97 2.66 -7.65
N GLN A 20 4.66 1.52 -7.55
CA GLN A 20 4.87 0.63 -8.70
C GLN A 20 3.55 0.08 -9.25
N LEU A 21 2.59 -0.23 -8.39
CA LEU A 21 1.26 -0.67 -8.82
C LEU A 21 0.50 0.43 -9.57
N ASP A 22 0.64 1.70 -9.18
CA ASP A 22 0.05 2.82 -9.93
C ASP A 22 0.63 2.90 -11.35
N TRP A 23 1.96 2.83 -11.46
CA TRP A 23 2.61 2.81 -12.78
C TRP A 23 2.12 1.62 -13.63
N CYS A 24 1.97 0.44 -13.04
CA CYS A 24 1.41 -0.73 -13.72
C CYS A 24 -0.03 -0.50 -14.21
N VAL A 25 -0.88 0.17 -13.41
CA VAL A 25 -2.25 0.51 -13.80
C VAL A 25 -2.25 1.45 -15.00
N GLU A 26 -1.43 2.49 -14.98
CA GLU A 26 -1.29 3.44 -16.09
C GLU A 26 -0.82 2.75 -17.36
N TYR A 27 0.22 1.91 -17.25
CA TYR A 27 0.72 1.12 -18.38
C TYR A 27 -0.37 0.22 -18.97
N LEU A 28 -1.08 -0.54 -18.13
CA LEU A 28 -2.15 -1.44 -18.58
C LEU A 28 -3.31 -0.70 -19.24
N ARG A 29 -3.65 0.50 -18.75
CA ARG A 29 -4.63 1.39 -19.41
C ARG A 29 -4.14 1.82 -20.79
N SER A 30 -2.86 2.17 -20.93
CA SER A 30 -2.29 2.59 -22.22
C SER A 30 -2.33 1.49 -23.29
N ILE A 31 -2.16 0.23 -22.90
CA ILE A 31 -2.26 -0.93 -23.81
C ILE A 31 -3.68 -1.54 -23.88
N ARG A 32 -4.70 -0.78 -23.44
CA ARG A 32 -6.13 -1.15 -23.48
C ARG A 32 -6.50 -2.42 -22.69
N LYS A 33 -5.74 -2.75 -21.64
CA LYS A 33 -6.01 -3.87 -20.72
C LYS A 33 -6.81 -3.42 -19.49
N HIS A 34 -7.96 -2.78 -19.75
CA HIS A 34 -8.77 -2.11 -18.72
C HIS A 34 -9.19 -3.02 -17.56
N GLN A 35 -9.67 -4.24 -17.85
CA GLN A 35 -10.11 -5.17 -16.80
C GLN A 35 -8.98 -5.56 -15.82
N ILE A 36 -7.75 -5.72 -16.32
CA ILE A 36 -6.59 -6.03 -15.48
C ILE A 36 -6.20 -4.80 -14.66
N ALA A 37 -6.17 -3.63 -15.30
CA ALA A 37 -5.88 -2.36 -14.64
C ALA A 37 -6.84 -2.08 -13.49
N ASP A 38 -8.15 -2.30 -13.70
CA ASP A 38 -9.17 -2.07 -12.67
C ASP A 38 -9.00 -3.01 -11.48
N ARG A 39 -8.65 -4.27 -11.73
CA ARG A 39 -8.41 -5.24 -10.66
C ARG A 39 -7.18 -4.89 -9.83
N ILE A 40 -6.11 -4.42 -10.49
CA ILE A 40 -4.90 -3.96 -9.79
C ILE A 40 -5.19 -2.69 -8.99
N ALA A 41 -5.93 -1.73 -9.55
CA ALA A 41 -6.31 -0.50 -8.85
C ALA A 41 -7.16 -0.79 -7.59
N GLN A 42 -8.10 -1.73 -7.67
CA GLN A 42 -8.89 -2.20 -6.52
C GLN A 42 -7.98 -2.81 -5.44
N ASN A 43 -7.06 -3.70 -5.84
CA ASN A 43 -6.13 -4.33 -4.90
C ASN A 43 -5.22 -3.29 -4.24
N ARG A 44 -4.68 -2.34 -5.02
CA ARG A 44 -3.86 -1.24 -4.51
C ARG A 44 -4.61 -0.43 -3.45
N SER A 45 -5.85 -0.03 -3.76
CA SER A 45 -6.70 0.74 -2.84
C SER A 45 -6.96 -0.02 -1.53
N ALA A 46 -7.17 -1.35 -1.62
CA ALA A 46 -7.36 -2.19 -0.44
C ALA A 46 -6.09 -2.29 0.42
N ILE A 47 -4.91 -2.38 -0.18
CA ILE A 47 -3.63 -2.42 0.54
C ILE A 47 -3.36 -1.07 1.22
N MET A 48 -3.55 0.05 0.51
CA MET A 48 -3.37 1.40 1.07
C MET A 48 -4.26 1.61 2.30
N ARG A 49 -5.55 1.27 2.20
CA ARG A 49 -6.49 1.37 3.32
C ARG A 49 -6.06 0.55 4.54
N ARG A 50 -5.49 -0.63 4.31
CA ARG A 50 -4.96 -1.49 5.39
C ARG A 50 -3.71 -0.88 6.04
N LEU A 51 -2.82 -0.28 5.26
CA LEU A 51 -1.63 0.43 5.79
C LEU A 51 -2.02 1.63 6.64
N GLU A 52 -3.00 2.43 6.21
CA GLU A 52 -3.52 3.57 6.98
C GLU A 52 -4.17 3.10 8.28
N THR A 53 -5.02 2.06 8.22
CA THR A 53 -5.72 1.51 9.39
C THR A 53 -4.73 0.92 10.40
N ASN A 54 -3.71 0.20 9.94
CA ASN A 54 -2.70 -0.38 10.82
C ASN A 54 -1.78 0.69 11.41
N GLY A 55 -1.43 1.70 10.61
CA GLY A 55 -0.72 2.88 11.12
C GLY A 55 -1.47 3.54 12.29
N ASN A 56 -2.78 3.72 12.18
CA ASN A 56 -3.58 4.30 13.26
C ASN A 56 -3.68 3.45 14.53
N ARG A 57 -3.52 2.12 14.44
CA ARG A 57 -3.59 1.22 15.59
C ARG A 57 -2.32 1.24 16.44
N GLU A 58 -1.15 1.35 15.80
CA GLU A 58 0.14 1.40 16.49
C GLU A 58 0.32 2.67 17.34
N PHE A 59 -0.30 3.80 16.96
CA PHE A 59 -0.27 5.04 17.74
C PHE A 59 -1.33 5.12 18.84
N GLY A 60 -2.39 4.29 18.81
CA GLY A 60 -3.48 4.32 19.78
C GLY A 60 -3.24 3.48 21.05
N GLU A 61 -2.23 2.62 21.06
CA GLU A 61 -1.86 1.79 22.22
C GLU A 61 -0.81 2.45 23.13
N ALA A 62 -0.14 3.51 22.67
CA ALA A 62 0.87 4.24 23.43
C ALA A 62 0.31 5.24 24.46
N GLU A 63 -1.01 5.34 24.62
CA GLU A 63 -1.69 6.34 25.45
C GLU A 63 -2.51 5.75 26.63
N ARG A 64 -2.14 4.56 27.13
CA ARG A 64 -2.73 3.97 28.35
C ARG A 64 -1.70 3.58 29.41
#